data_AF-G4NQN1-F1
#
_entry.id   AF-G4NQN1-F1
#
_cell.length_a   1.000
_cell.length_b   1.000
_cell.length_c   1.000
_cell.angle_alpha   90.00
_cell.angle_beta   90.00
_cell.angle_gamma   90.00
#
_symmetry.space_group_name_H-M   'P 1'
#
loop_
_entity.id
_entity.type
_entity.pdbx_description
1 polymer ?
#
loop_
_entity_poly.entity_id
_entity_poly.type
_entity_poly.pdbx_seq_one_letter_code
_entity_poly.pdbx_strand_id
1 'polypeptide(L)' 'MKGGEEMGAIERSGYTFQPEFSVVRQNGAIHVYHHGEFVEEIEFEFNGEYPDHDLIEELVNHYCFEHDI' A
#
# COMPACT_ATOMS: atom_id res chain seq x y z
N MET A 1 16.66 13.07 -7.10
CA MET A 1 15.37 12.67 -7.70
C MET A 1 14.48 12.27 -6.54
N LYS A 2 13.50 13.12 -6.19
CA LYS A 2 12.35 12.77 -5.35
C LYS A 2 11.22 12.41 -6.32
N GLY A 3 10.56 11.28 -6.16
CA GLY A 3 9.45 10.93 -7.06
C GLY A 3 8.93 9.52 -6.81
N GLY A 4 8.59 9.22 -5.56
CA GLY A 4 7.51 8.30 -5.28
C GLY A 4 6.22 9.12 -5.27
N GLU A 5 5.17 8.59 -5.86
CA GLU A 5 3.82 9.14 -5.76
C GLU A 5 3.07 8.40 -4.65
N GLU A 6 2.18 9.09 -3.95
CA GLU A 6 1.38 8.55 -2.84
C GLU A 6 -0.08 8.42 -3.27
N MET A 7 -0.76 7.41 -2.74
CA MET A 7 -2.23 7.30 -2.78
C MET A 7 -2.83 7.53 -1.40
N GLY A 8 -4.15 7.74 -1.35
CA GLY A 8 -4.88 7.89 -0.09
C GLY A 8 -4.67 6.69 0.83
N ALA A 9 -4.35 6.95 2.10
CA ALA A 9 -4.18 5.89 3.09
C ALA A 9 -5.50 5.21 3.41
N ILE A 10 -5.44 3.92 3.71
CA ILE A 10 -6.58 3.11 4.15
C ILE A 10 -6.42 2.81 5.64
N GLU A 11 -7.47 2.99 6.43
CA GLU A 11 -7.45 2.71 7.88
C GLU A 11 -8.38 1.52 8.23
N ARG A 12 -7.88 0.59 9.05
CA ARG A 12 -8.61 -0.60 9.55
C ARG A 12 -8.15 -0.97 10.96
N SER A 13 -9.04 -1.00 11.94
CA SER A 13 -8.74 -1.53 13.28
C SER A 13 -7.46 -0.99 13.96
N GLY A 14 -7.10 0.29 13.72
CA GLY A 14 -5.87 0.91 14.24
C GLY A 14 -4.64 0.75 13.34
N TYR A 15 -4.76 0.04 12.23
CA TYR A 15 -3.78 -0.04 11.16
C TYR A 15 -3.98 1.07 10.12
N THR A 16 -2.88 1.55 9.56
CA THR A 16 -2.83 2.49 8.44
C THR A 16 -1.99 1.87 7.33
N PHE A 17 -2.58 1.80 6.14
CA PHE A 17 -1.95 1.31 4.91
C PHE A 17 -1.69 2.49 3.99
N GLN A 18 -0.42 2.83 3.76
CA GLN A 18 -0.03 3.97 2.93
C GLN A 18 0.66 3.47 1.65
N PRO A 19 -0.04 3.49 0.50
CA PRO A 19 0.55 3.09 -0.78
C PRO A 19 1.46 4.18 -1.34
N GLU A 20 2.66 3.78 -1.71
CA GLU A 20 3.63 4.56 -2.46
C GLU A 20 4.03 3.80 -3.73
N PHE A 21 4.21 4.51 -4.85
CA PHE A 21 4.54 3.86 -6.12
C PHE A 21 5.45 4.71 -7.00
N SER A 22 6.04 4.07 -8.01
CA SER A 22 6.91 4.68 -9.01
C SER A 22 6.46 4.30 -10.40
N VAL A 23 5.92 5.26 -11.16
CA VAL A 23 5.54 5.07 -12.56
C VAL A 23 6.73 4.69 -13.42
N VAL A 24 7.90 5.26 -13.17
CA VAL A 24 9.11 4.94 -13.95
C VAL A 24 9.56 3.50 -13.73
N ARG A 25 9.41 2.98 -12.51
CA ARG A 25 9.81 1.60 -12.16
C ARG A 25 8.69 0.59 -12.30
N GLN A 26 7.45 1.04 -12.45
CA GLN A 26 6.24 0.20 -12.55
C GLN A 26 6.07 -0.71 -11.32
N ASN A 27 6.42 -0.20 -10.14
CA ASN A 27 6.29 -0.90 -8.87
C ASN A 27 5.94 0.04 -7.71
N GLY A 28 5.51 -0.54 -6.59
CA GLY A 28 5.15 0.19 -5.39
C GLY A 28 5.20 -0.68 -4.14
N ALA A 29 4.94 -0.05 -3.01
CA ALA A 29 4.85 -0.68 -1.71
C ALA A 29 3.69 -0.06 -0.92
N ILE A 30 3.01 -0.87 -0.12
CA ILE A 30 2.06 -0.39 0.89
C ILE A 30 2.76 -0.46 2.23
N HIS A 31 3.09 0.70 2.80
CA HIS A 31 3.65 0.77 4.15
C HIS A 31 2.54 0.55 5.17
N VAL A 32 2.69 -0.45 6.03
CA VAL A 32 1.73 -0.81 7.07
C VAL A 32 2.20 -0.28 8.41
N TYR A 33 1.35 0.50 9.07
CA TYR A 33 1.55 1.00 10.41
C TYR A 33 0.44 0.51 11.33
N HIS A 34 0.74 0.30 12.61
CA HIS A 34 -0.26 0.03 13.65
C HIS A 34 -0.08 1.03 14.78
N HIS A 35 -1.11 1.85 15.04
CA HIS A 35 -1.04 2.97 15.99
C HIS A 35 0.16 3.91 15.76
N GLY A 36 0.54 4.11 14.50
CA GLY A 36 1.65 4.97 14.09
C GLY A 36 3.03 4.31 14.14
N GLU A 37 3.14 3.07 14.60
CA GLU A 37 4.39 2.30 14.54
C GLU A 37 4.47 1.50 13.25
N PHE A 38 5.58 1.59 12.54
CA PHE A 38 5.79 0.80 11.32
C PHE A 38 5.83 -0.69 11.65
N VAL A 39 5.07 -1.48 10.90
CA VAL A 39 4.98 -2.94 11.03
C VAL A 39 5.79 -3.59 9.92
N GLU A 40 5.40 -3.36 8.67
CA GLU A 40 5.99 -3.98 7.47
C GLU A 40 5.59 -3.25 6.18
N GLU A 41 6.07 -3.74 5.05
CA GLU A 41 5.70 -3.27 3.72
C GLU A 41 5.19 -4.40 2.83
N ILE A 42 4.17 -4.12 2.02
CA ILE A 42 3.64 -5.05 1.01
C ILE A 42 4.07 -4.55 -0.37
N GLU A 43 5.05 -5.21 -0.98
CA GLU A 43 5.52 -4.87 -2.33
C GLU A 43 4.52 -5.32 -3.41
N PHE A 44 4.36 -4.52 -4.46
CA PHE A 44 3.54 -4.86 -5.62
C PHE A 44 4.11 -4.28 -6.93
N GLU A 45 3.70 -4.87 -8.05
CA GLU A 45 3.97 -4.36 -9.40
C GLU A 45 2.66 -3.89 -10.04
N PHE A 46 2.74 -2.90 -10.93
CA PHE A 46 1.58 -2.41 -11.68
C PHE A 46 2.00 -1.98 -13.08
N ASN A 47 1.03 -1.82 -13.99
CA ASN A 47 1.31 -1.33 -15.34
C ASN A 47 0.47 -0.08 -15.63
N GLY A 48 1.07 0.89 -16.30
CA GLY A 48 0.41 2.14 -16.69
C GLY A 48 0.87 3.34 -15.87
N GLU A 49 0.10 4.41 -15.90
CA GLU A 49 0.46 5.67 -15.22
C GLU A 49 0.17 5.64 -13.71
N TYR A 50 -0.71 4.74 -13.25
CA TYR A 50 -1.08 4.61 -11.84
C TYR A 50 -1.44 3.15 -11.53
N PRO A 51 -1.18 2.65 -10.31
CA PRO A 51 -1.75 1.39 -9.87
C PRO A 51 -3.27 1.49 -9.77
N ASP A 52 -3.95 0.37 -9.99
CA ASP A 52 -5.40 0.28 -9.85
C ASP A 52 -5.80 0.39 -8.37
N HIS A 53 -6.86 1.14 -8.08
CA HIS A 53 -7.42 1.20 -6.73
C HIS A 53 -7.88 -0.17 -6.25
N ASP A 54 -8.45 -0.99 -7.15
CA ASP A 54 -8.95 -2.32 -6.80
C ASP A 54 -7.79 -3.24 -6.39
N LEU A 55 -6.62 -3.13 -7.05
CA LEU A 55 -5.41 -3.86 -6.67
C LEU A 55 -4.97 -3.50 -5.24
N ILE A 56 -4.94 -2.20 -4.91
CA ILE A 56 -4.55 -1.74 -3.58
C ILE A 56 -5.53 -2.23 -2.52
N GLU A 57 -6.85 -2.14 -2.78
CA GLU A 57 -7.87 -2.63 -1.86
C GLU A 57 -7.77 -4.15 -1.65
N GLU A 58 -7.53 -4.93 -2.71
CA GLU A 58 -7.34 -6.38 -2.61
C GLU A 58 -6.12 -6.76 -1.77
N LEU A 59 -4.98 -6.07 -1.96
CA LEU A 59 -3.77 -6.31 -1.17
C LEU A 59 -4.00 -6.01 0.32
N VAL A 60 -4.67 -4.91 0.64
CA VAL A 60 -5.04 -4.56 2.03
C VAL A 60 -6.02 -5.58 2.61
N ASN A 61 -7.04 -5.97 1.85
CA ASN A 61 -8.02 -6.97 2.30
C ASN A 61 -7.36 -8.33 2.58
N HIS A 62 -6.43 -8.74 1.73
CA HIS A 62 -5.67 -9.98 1.93
C HIS A 62 -4.81 -9.90 3.20
N TYR A 63 -4.09 -8.79 3.39
CA TYR A 63 -3.32 -8.56 4.61
C TYR A 63 -4.19 -8.66 5.86
N CYS A 64 -5.31 -7.94 5.90
CA CYS A 64 -6.21 -7.97 7.05
C CYS A 64 -6.76 -9.38 7.31
N PHE A 65 -7.07 -10.14 6.26
CA PHE A 65 -7.54 -11.51 6.38
C PHE A 65 -6.47 -12.44 6.98
N GLU A 66 -5.22 -12.38 6.50
CA GLU A 66 -4.13 -13.24 7.00
C GLU A 66 -3.71 -12.90 8.44
N HIS A 67 -4.00 -11.68 8.91
CA HIS A 67 -3.63 -11.19 10.23
C HIS A 67 -4.81 -11.07 11.21
N ASP A 68 -6.01 -11.53 10.85
CA ASP A 68 -7.24 -11.46 11.67
C ASP A 68 -7.58 -10.02 12.16
N ILE A 69 -7.48 -9.02 11.25
CA ILE A 69 -7.68 -7.56 11.52
C ILE A 69 -9.11 -7.08 11.22
#